data_AF-A0A1F2QAQ6-F1
#
_entry.id   AF-A0A1F2QAQ6-F1
#
_cell.length_a   1.000
_cell.length_b   1.000
_cell.length_c   1.000
_cell.angle_alpha   90.00
_cell.angle_beta   90.00
_cell.angle_gamma   90.00
#
_symmetry.space_group_name_H-M   'P 1'
#
loop_
_entity.id
_entity.type
_entity.pdbx_description
1 polymer ?
#
loop_
_entity_poly.entity_id
_entity_poly.type
_entity_poly.pdbx_seq_one_letter_code
_entity_poly.pdbx_strand_id
1 'polypeptide(L)'
;MVSRAMALLPLAVATLGLGMAIYHWVEGLRWPDAFLNAAMLLGGMGPVDPLHTTAGKLLAGCYALFAGVVFLVLAGVMLAPVFHIVLERFHLEPPEDGTGRAST
;
A
#
# COMPACT_ATOMS: atom_id res chain seq x y z
N MET A 1 6.97 9.51 12.22
CA MET A 1 6.77 8.61 11.06
C MET A 1 6.63 7.15 11.47
N VAL A 2 7.47 6.64 12.39
CA VAL A 2 7.45 5.23 12.87
C VAL A 2 6.06 4.77 13.40
N SER A 3 5.35 5.60 14.17
CA SER A 3 4.02 5.22 14.70
C SER A 3 2.94 5.03 13.63
N ARG A 4 3.04 5.70 12.47
CA ARG A 4 2.09 5.52 11.36
C ARG A 4 2.36 4.25 10.56
N ALA A 5 3.63 3.89 10.40
CA ALA A 5 4.02 2.64 9.75
C ALA A 5 3.59 1.41 10.56
N MET A 6 3.68 1.47 11.90
CA MET A 6 3.22 0.39 12.78
C MET A 6 1.72 0.13 12.68
N ALA A 7 0.90 1.16 12.36
CA ALA A 7 -0.54 1.00 12.20
C ALA A 7 -0.93 0.22 10.93
N LEU A 8 -0.05 0.16 9.93
CA LEU A 8 -0.30 -0.52 8.65
C LEU A 8 0.12 -1.99 8.67
N LEU A 9 0.99 -2.37 9.61
CA LEU A 9 1.48 -3.74 9.73
C LEU A 9 0.35 -4.76 9.98
N PRO A 10 -0.64 -4.52 10.88
CA PRO A 10 -1.76 -5.43 11.07
C PRO A 10 -2.62 -5.57 9.80
N LEU A 11 -2.82 -4.47 9.07
CA LEU A 11 -3.58 -4.48 7.82
C LEU A 11 -2.89 -5.32 6.74
N ALA A 12 -1.57 -5.16 6.60
CA ALA A 12 -0.78 -5.95 5.66
C ALA A 12 -0.81 -7.44 6.02
N VAL A 13 -0.60 -7.79 7.30
CA VAL A 13 -0.62 -9.18 7.78
C VAL A 13 -2.02 -9.80 7.61
N ALA A 14 -3.08 -9.08 7.94
CA ALA A 14 -4.46 -9.56 7.76
C ALA A 14 -4.79 -9.79 6.28
N THR A 15 -4.39 -8.87 5.40
CA THR A 15 -4.59 -9.00 3.95
C THR A 15 -3.82 -10.18 3.39
N LEU A 16 -2.59 -10.41 3.87
CA LEU A 16 -1.75 -11.51 3.41
C LEU A 16 -2.29 -12.86 3.90
N GLY A 17 -2.73 -12.93 5.17
CA GLY A 17 -3.39 -14.11 5.73
C GLY A 17 -4.70 -14.47 5.03
N LEU A 18 -5.50 -13.47 4.65
CA LEU A 18 -6.72 -13.69 3.87
C LEU A 18 -6.41 -14.28 2.48
N GLY A 19 -5.40 -13.75 1.79
CA GLY A 19 -4.95 -14.28 0.50
C GLY A 19 -4.44 -15.72 0.62
N MET A 20 -3.63 -16.01 1.63
CA MET A 20 -3.14 -17.37 1.91
C MET A 20 -4.28 -18.36 2.12
N ALA A 21 -5.32 -17.98 2.88
CA ALA A 21 -6.47 -18.84 3.12
C ALA A 21 -7.25 -19.14 1.83
N ILE A 22 -7.43 -18.12 0.96
CA ILE A 22 -8.09 -18.29 -0.35
C ILE A 22 -7.31 -19.28 -1.21
N TYR A 23 -6.01 -19.06 -1.40
CA TYR A 23 -5.17 -19.92 -2.23
C TYR A 23 -5.03 -21.34 -1.69
N HIS A 24 -4.98 -21.50 -0.37
CA HIS A 24 -4.86 -22.81 0.26
C HIS A 24 -6.17 -23.62 0.16
N TRP A 25 -7.32 -23.02 0.49
CA TRP A 25 -8.59 -23.76 0.54
C TRP A 25 -9.29 -23.88 -0.81
N VAL A 26 -9.13 -22.91 -1.71
CA VAL A 26 -9.86 -22.90 -2.99
C VAL A 26 -9.02 -23.52 -4.12
N GLU A 27 -7.74 -23.17 -4.17
CA GLU A 27 -6.81 -23.67 -5.20
C GLU A 27 -6.04 -24.92 -4.75
N GLY A 28 -6.07 -25.26 -3.46
CA GLY A 28 -5.35 -26.43 -2.91
C GLY A 28 -3.82 -26.25 -2.85
N LEU A 29 -3.31 -25.02 -2.95
CA LEU A 29 -1.88 -24.73 -2.93
C LEU A 29 -1.28 -25.02 -1.54
N ARG A 30 0.00 -25.40 -1.47
CA ARG A 30 0.69 -25.54 -0.19
C ARG A 30 0.87 -24.16 0.45
N TRP A 31 0.95 -24.09 1.78
CA TRP A 31 1.11 -22.84 2.52
C TRP A 31 2.21 -21.89 1.99
N PRO A 32 3.43 -22.36 1.61
CA PRO A 32 4.46 -21.48 1.06
C PRO A 32 4.08 -20.89 -0.30
N ASP A 33 3.44 -21.69 -1.16
CA ASP A 33 3.03 -21.26 -2.50
C ASP A 33 1.84 -20.30 -2.40
N ALA A 34 0.91 -20.56 -1.48
CA ALA A 34 -0.20 -19.66 -1.15
C ALA A 34 0.30 -18.32 -0.59
N PHE A 35 1.33 -18.34 0.26
CA PHE A 35 2.01 -17.13 0.75
C PHE A 35 2.64 -16.35 -0.39
N LEU A 36 3.40 -17.02 -1.27
CA LEU A 36 4.08 -16.37 -2.39
C LEU A 36 3.08 -15.69 -3.33
N ASN A 37 2.00 -16.37 -3.72
CA ASN A 37 0.97 -15.81 -4.60
C ASN A 37 0.23 -14.64 -3.95
N ALA A 38 -0.13 -14.76 -2.67
CA ALA A 38 -0.78 -13.67 -1.92
C ALA A 38 0.14 -12.45 -1.77
N ALA A 39 1.42 -12.67 -1.45
CA ALA A 39 2.42 -11.62 -1.30
C ALA A 39 2.72 -10.91 -2.63
N MET A 40 2.78 -11.66 -3.73
CA MET A 40 2.93 -11.10 -5.08
C MET A 40 1.78 -10.14 -5.40
N LEU A 41 0.53 -10.58 -5.22
CA LEU A 41 -0.65 -9.74 -5.45
C LEU A 41 -0.68 -8.51 -4.56
N LEU A 42 -0.34 -8.67 -3.28
CA LEU A 42 -0.23 -7.53 -2.35
C LEU A 42 0.89 -6.57 -2.73
N GLY A 43 1.98 -7.08 -3.32
CA GLY A 43 3.07 -6.28 -3.89
C GLY A 43 2.76 -5.65 -5.25
N GLY A 44 1.57 -5.87 -5.80
CA GLY A 44 1.15 -5.36 -7.11
C GLY A 44 1.62 -6.20 -8.31
N MET A 45 2.19 -7.37 -8.07
CA MET A 45 2.59 -8.33 -9.10
C MET A 45 1.54 -9.42 -9.26
N GLY A 46 1.39 -9.99 -10.46
CA GLY A 46 0.43 -11.07 -10.71
C GLY A 46 0.79 -12.36 -9.96
N PRO A 47 -0.13 -13.32 -9.85
CA PRO A 47 0.15 -14.63 -9.27
C PRO A 47 1.22 -15.38 -10.08
N VAL A 48 2.07 -16.13 -9.37
CA VAL A 48 3.11 -17.00 -9.96
C VAL A 48 2.49 -18.25 -10.54
N ASP A 49 1.55 -18.83 -9.80
CA ASP A 49 0.91 -20.09 -10.16
C ASP A 49 -0.38 -19.85 -10.95
N PRO A 50 -0.58 -20.58 -12.07
CA PRO A 50 -1.81 -20.48 -12.83
C PRO A 50 -2.99 -21.04 -12.02
N LEU A 51 -4.08 -20.27 -11.99
CA LEU A 51 -5.31 -20.69 -11.33
C LEU A 51 -6.08 -21.67 -12.21
N HIS A 52 -6.38 -22.84 -11.67
CA HIS A 52 -7.02 -23.93 -12.38
C HIS A 52 -8.53 -23.96 -12.19
N THR A 53 -9.04 -23.41 -11.08
CA THR A 53 -10.46 -23.52 -10.71
C THR A 53 -11.24 -22.25 -11.05
N THR A 54 -12.50 -22.39 -11.47
CA THR A 54 -13.38 -21.24 -11.73
C THR A 54 -13.63 -20.43 -10.46
N ALA A 55 -13.84 -21.12 -9.32
CA ALA A 55 -14.02 -20.47 -8.02
C ALA A 55 -12.76 -19.72 -7.58
N GLY A 56 -11.59 -20.33 -7.76
CA GLY A 56 -10.30 -19.71 -7.46
C GLY A 56 -10.08 -18.44 -8.25
N LYS A 57 -10.32 -18.46 -9.57
CA LYS A 57 -10.20 -17.25 -10.42
C LYS A 57 -11.05 -16.09 -9.92
N LEU A 58 -12.29 -16.36 -9.51
CA LEU A 58 -13.20 -15.33 -9.04
C LEU A 58 -12.76 -14.77 -7.68
N LEU A 59 -12.42 -15.64 -6.73
CA LEU A 59 -11.98 -15.27 -5.38
C LEU A 59 -10.62 -14.57 -5.40
N ALA A 60 -9.66 -15.07 -6.17
CA ALA A 60 -8.37 -14.43 -6.36
C ALA A 60 -8.49 -13.09 -7.10
N GLY A 61 -9.45 -12.94 -8.03
CA GLY A 61 -9.77 -11.65 -8.65
C GLY A 61 -10.30 -10.64 -7.63
N CYS A 62 -11.27 -11.02 -6.81
CA CYS A 62 -11.78 -10.18 -5.71
C CYS A 62 -10.67 -9.82 -4.72
N TYR A 63 -9.83 -10.81 -4.37
CA TYR A 63 -8.68 -10.59 -3.51
C TYR A 63 -7.67 -9.63 -4.15
N ALA A 64 -7.36 -9.76 -5.45
CA ALA A 64 -6.44 -8.88 -6.15
C ALA A 64 -6.92 -7.42 -6.16
N LEU A 65 -8.23 -7.18 -6.34
CA LEU A 65 -8.80 -5.84 -6.24
C LEU A 65 -8.64 -5.27 -4.81
N PHE A 66 -8.96 -6.06 -3.80
CA PHE A 66 -8.80 -5.66 -2.40
C PHE A 66 -7.32 -5.39 -2.05
N ALA A 67 -6.43 -6.31 -2.39
CA ALA A 67 -4.99 -6.21 -2.17
C ALA A 67 -4.40 -5.00 -2.90
N GLY A 68 -4.86 -4.70 -4.11
CA GLY A 68 -4.47 -3.50 -4.85
C GLY A 68 -4.86 -2.20 -4.14
N VAL A 69 -6.06 -2.12 -3.55
CA VAL A 69 -6.46 -0.96 -2.74
C VAL A 69 -5.58 -0.84 -1.49
N VAL A 70 -5.32 -1.96 -0.81
CA VAL A 70 -4.43 -1.98 0.38
C VAL A 70 -3.01 -1.54 -0.01
N PHE A 71 -2.49 -1.98 -1.16
CA PHE A 71 -1.21 -1.56 -1.69
C PHE A 71 -1.16 -0.04 -1.95
N LEU A 72 -2.20 0.53 -2.56
CA LEU A 72 -2.29 1.97 -2.78
C LEU A 72 -2.31 2.76 -1.46
N VAL A 73 -3.02 2.26 -0.44
CA VAL A 73 -3.03 2.87 0.89
C VAL A 73 -1.64 2.81 1.53
N LEU A 74 -0.98 1.66 1.48
CA LEU A 74 0.40 1.48 1.97
C LEU A 74 1.36 2.45 1.28
N ALA A 75 1.36 2.48 -0.06
CA ALA A 75 2.21 3.35 -0.85
C ALA A 75 1.92 4.84 -0.58
N GLY A 76 0.64 5.23 -0.52
CA GLY A 76 0.22 6.61 -0.26
C GLY A 76 0.66 7.12 1.10
N VAL A 77 0.54 6.30 2.16
CA VAL A 77 1.02 6.69 3.50
C VAL A 77 2.54 6.80 3.54
N MET A 78 3.26 5.94 2.82
CA MET A 78 4.72 6.06 2.70
C MET A 78 5.15 7.31 1.90
N LEU A 79 4.38 7.72 0.89
CA LEU A 79 4.65 8.92 0.08
C LEU A 79 4.20 10.23 0.73
N ALA A 80 3.24 10.21 1.67
CA ALA A 80 2.75 11.40 2.37
C ALA A 80 3.83 12.35 2.93
N PRO A 81 4.90 11.89 3.63
CA PRO A 81 5.96 12.79 4.08
C PRO A 81 6.73 13.44 2.93
N VAL A 82 6.88 12.76 1.79
CA VAL A 82 7.55 13.30 0.60
C VAL A 82 6.74 14.45 0.03
N PHE A 83 5.42 14.29 -0.08
CA PHE A 83 4.53 15.36 -0.54
C PHE A 83 4.53 16.57 0.40
N HIS A 84 4.54 16.36 1.71
CA HIS A 84 4.66 17.46 2.67
C HIS A 84 5.95 18.27 2.46
N ILE A 85 7.10 17.60 2.27
CA ILE A 85 8.38 18.27 2.06
C ILE A 85 8.40 19.06 0.74
N VAL A 86 7.81 18.51 -0.32
CA VAL A 86 7.73 19.20 -1.62
C VAL A 86 6.83 20.44 -1.52
N LEU A 87 5.67 20.32 -0.88
CA LEU A 87 4.72 21.45 -0.73
C LEU A 87 5.26 22.57 0.16
N GLU A 88 6.00 22.25 1.23
CA GLU A 88 6.66 23.26 2.07
C GLU A 88 7.74 24.04 1.31
N ARG A 89 8.52 23.37 0.44
CA ARG A 89 9.52 24.07 -0.39
C ARG A 89 8.92 25.00 -1.44
N PHE A 90 7.70 24.73 -1.90
CA PHE A 90 7.03 25.57 -2.90
C PHE A 90 6.33 26.81 -2.32
N HIS A 91 6.27 26.97 -0.99
CA HIS A 91 5.63 28.12 -0.32
C HIS A 91 6.59 29.16 0.29
N LEU A 92 7.89 29.12 -0.06
CA LEU A 92 8.87 30.09 0.46
C LEU A 92 9.17 31.19 -0.56
N GLU A 93 8.30 32.20 -0.57
CA GLU A 93 8.70 33.60 -0.73
C GLU A 93 7.70 34.45 0.08
N PRO A 94 7.97 34.70 1.37
CA PRO A 94 7.33 35.80 2.07
C PRO A 94 7.76 37.10 1.36
N PRO A 95 6.83 37.97 0.94
CA PRO A 95 7.22 39.32 0.53
C PRO A 95 7.91 39.99 1.70
N GLU A 96 9.17 40.38 1.51
CA GLU A 96 9.91 41.22 2.45
C GLU A 96 9.08 42.49 2.72
N ASP A 97 8.50 42.56 3.91
CA ASP A 97 7.89 43.73 4.48
C ASP A 97 8.98 44.74 4.82
N GLY A 98 9.36 45.52 3.80
CA GLY A 98 10.28 46.66 3.85
C GLY A 98 9.79 47.85 4.68
N THR A 99 9.32 47.63 5.91
CA THR A 99 9.00 48.70 6.87
C THR A 99 10.19 49.01 7.79
N GLY A 100 11.31 49.36 7.15
CA GLY A 100 12.45 50.03 7.78
C GLY A 100 12.24 51.55 7.83
N ARG A 101 11.45 52.00 8.82
CA ARG A 101 11.58 53.27 9.57
C ARG A 101 12.09 54.52 8.82
N ALA A 102 11.14 55.41 8.50
CA ALA A 102 11.37 56.85 8.49
C ALA A 102 11.34 57.38 9.94
N SER A 103 12.41 58.05 10.38
CA SER A 103 12.60 58.90 11.59
C SER A 103 14.02 58.64 12.09
N THR A 104 14.99 59.55 12.18
CA THR A 104 15.02 61.01 12.34
C THR A 104 16.43 61.46 11.97
#